data_AF-A0A7C4T5R8-F1
#
_entry.id   AF-A0A7C4T5R8-F1
#
_cell.length_a   1.000
_cell.length_b   1.000
_cell.length_c   1.000
_cell.angle_alpha   90.00
_cell.angle_beta   90.00
_cell.angle_gamma   90.00
#
_symmetry.space_group_name_H-M   'P 1'
#
loop_
_entity.id
_entity.type
_entity.pdbx_description
1 polymer ?
#
loop_
_entity_poly.entity_id
_entity_poly.type
_entity_poly.pdbx_seq_one_letter_code
_entity_poly.pdbx_strand_id
1 'polypeptide(L)'
;MPTSYSSQAHVGRRIVLAVLWTMLLIVGITVAVLVTVPGIREAIQAASETVSGQTFALAAAVALILLGLWGIASSNRNLKHAVDLIAEVDRARKETIQLESTRYMQHEK
;
A
#
# COMPACT_ATOMS: atom_id res chain seq x y z
N MET A 1 27.10 20.55 -9.00
CA MET A 1 25.92 20.83 -9.87
C MET A 1 24.83 19.81 -9.53
N PRO A 2 23.54 20.20 -9.63
CA PRO A 2 22.55 20.08 -8.56
C PRO A 2 22.13 18.65 -8.24
N THR A 3 21.84 18.47 -6.95
CA THR A 3 21.21 17.31 -6.29
C THR A 3 20.10 16.68 -7.12
N SER A 4 20.25 15.40 -7.45
CA SER A 4 19.19 14.59 -8.06
C SER A 4 18.01 14.43 -7.10
N TYR A 5 17.10 15.40 -7.14
CA TYR A 5 15.83 15.47 -6.42
C TYR A 5 14.78 14.44 -6.90
N SER A 6 15.17 13.28 -7.44
CA SER A 6 14.23 12.35 -8.09
C SER A 6 14.08 10.98 -7.44
N SER A 7 14.93 10.60 -6.47
CA SER A 7 14.82 9.27 -5.83
C SER A 7 13.91 9.24 -4.59
N GLN A 8 13.68 10.39 -3.93
CA GLN A 8 12.81 10.48 -2.74
C GLN A 8 11.31 10.67 -3.06
N ALA A 9 10.95 11.11 -4.27
CA ALA A 9 9.59 11.57 -4.58
C ALA A 9 8.51 10.47 -4.66
N HIS A 10 8.89 9.18 -4.67
CA HIS A 10 7.93 8.09 -4.87
C HIS A 10 7.65 7.24 -3.63
N VAL A 11 8.45 7.37 -2.55
CA VAL A 11 8.22 6.61 -1.31
C VAL A 11 6.98 7.13 -0.59
N GLY A 12 6.85 8.46 -0.46
CA GLY A 12 5.67 9.09 0.15
C GLY A 12 4.37 8.73 -0.57
N ARG A 13 4.36 8.76 -1.92
CA ARG A 13 3.20 8.36 -2.72
C ARG A 13 2.83 6.90 -2.54
N ARG A 14 3.80 5.98 -2.43
CA ARG A 14 3.54 4.54 -2.20
C ARG A 14 2.95 4.28 -0.82
N ILE A 15 3.45 4.97 0.21
CA ILE A 15 2.90 4.90 1.58
C ILE A 15 1.47 5.43 1.61
N VAL A 16 1.22 6.60 1.01
CA VAL A 16 -0.13 7.19 0.92
C VAL A 16 -1.11 6.27 0.19
N LEU A 17 -0.67 5.64 -0.90
CA LEU A 17 -1.48 4.63 -1.59
C LEU A 17 -1.80 3.42 -0.69
N ALA A 18 -0.82 2.89 0.05
CA ALA A 18 -1.07 1.80 0.99
C ALA A 18 -2.08 2.19 2.10
N VAL A 19 -1.95 3.41 2.63
CA VAL A 19 -2.90 3.96 3.63
C VAL A 19 -4.30 4.14 3.01
N LEU A 20 -4.39 4.62 1.78
CA LEU A 20 -5.67 4.76 1.07
C LEU A 20 -6.35 3.40 0.89
N TRP A 21 -5.62 2.37 0.47
CA TRP A 21 -6.18 1.04 0.27
C TRP A 21 -6.63 0.38 1.58
N THR A 22 -5.90 0.59 2.67
CA THR A 22 -6.30 0.11 4.00
C THR A 22 -7.54 0.84 4.51
N MET A 23 -7.66 2.15 4.31
CA MET A 23 -8.88 2.90 4.64
C MET A 23 -10.09 2.39 3.85
N LEU A 24 -9.94 2.14 2.55
CA LEU A 24 -11.02 1.55 1.73
C LEU A 24 -11.47 0.17 2.24
N LEU A 25 -10.51 -0.66 2.64
CA LEU A 25 -10.80 -1.98 3.22
C LEU A 25 -11.59 -1.82 4.53
N ILE A 26 -11.17 -0.93 5.42
CA ILE A 26 -11.84 -0.67 6.71
C ILE A 26 -13.26 -0.17 6.48
N VAL A 27 -13.46 0.77 5.54
CA VAL A 27 -14.78 1.28 5.18
C VAL A 27 -15.65 0.15 4.64
N GLY A 28 -15.15 -0.68 3.72
CA GLY A 28 -15.86 -1.83 3.18
C GLY A 28 -16.30 -2.83 4.27
N ILE A 29 -15.41 -3.17 5.20
CA ILE A 29 -15.72 -4.06 6.34
C ILE A 29 -16.77 -3.40 7.25
N THR A 30 -16.61 -2.12 7.54
CA THR A 30 -17.54 -1.39 8.43
C THR A 30 -18.93 -1.39 7.84
N VAL A 31 -19.09 -1.09 6.54
CA VAL A 31 -20.38 -1.13 5.85
C VAL A 31 -20.95 -2.55 5.82
N ALA A 32 -20.12 -3.56 5.55
CA ALA A 32 -20.56 -4.95 5.55
C ALA A 32 -21.14 -5.37 6.92
N VAL A 33 -20.47 -4.98 8.01
CA VAL A 33 -20.95 -5.21 9.39
C VAL A 33 -22.20 -4.39 9.69
N LEU A 34 -22.26 -3.14 9.23
CA LEU A 34 -23.40 -2.26 9.50
C LEU A 34 -24.70 -2.80 8.87
N VAL A 35 -24.60 -3.39 7.67
CA VAL A 35 -25.74 -3.96 6.95
C VAL A 35 -26.29 -5.24 7.63
N THR A 36 -25.51 -5.91 8.48
CA THR A 36 -26.02 -7.06 9.25
C THR A 36 -26.81 -6.66 10.50
N VAL A 37 -26.78 -5.38 10.89
CA VAL A 37 -27.52 -4.87 12.05
C VAL A 37 -29.00 -4.64 11.67
N PRO A 38 -29.97 -5.29 12.34
CA PRO A 38 -31.39 -5.25 11.93
C PRO A 38 -32.00 -3.85 11.92
N GLY A 39 -31.70 -2.99 12.92
CA GLY A 39 -32.23 -1.62 12.97
C GLY A 39 -31.67 -0.68 11.89
N ILE A 40 -30.49 -0.98 11.34
CA ILE A 40 -29.88 -0.19 10.26
C ILE A 40 -30.39 -0.67 8.91
N ARG A 41 -30.62 -1.99 8.77
CA ARG A 41 -31.23 -2.59 7.59
C ARG A 41 -32.62 -2.01 7.32
N GLU A 42 -33.44 -1.89 8.35
CA GLU A 42 -34.79 -1.32 8.27
C GLU A 42 -34.75 0.17 7.91
N ALA A 43 -33.82 0.94 8.48
CA ALA A 43 -33.63 2.35 8.14
C ALA A 43 -33.16 2.56 6.69
N ILE A 44 -32.27 1.71 6.18
CA ILE A 44 -31.81 1.76 4.78
C ILE A 44 -32.94 1.42 3.80
N GLN A 45 -33.77 0.42 4.13
CA GLN A 45 -34.94 0.07 3.33
C GLN A 45 -36.03 1.13 3.41
N ALA A 46 -36.21 1.79 4.55
CA ALA A 46 -37.16 2.89 4.69
C ALA A 46 -36.70 4.16 3.96
N ALA A 47 -35.39 4.43 3.92
CA ALA A 47 -34.82 5.57 3.21
C ALA A 47 -34.62 5.32 1.71
N SER A 48 -34.49 4.06 1.30
CA SER A 48 -34.39 3.66 -0.11
C SER A 48 -35.76 3.21 -0.61
N GLU A 49 -36.47 4.06 -1.35
CA GLU A 49 -37.71 3.69 -2.05
C GLU A 49 -37.54 2.49 -3.01
N THR A 50 -36.30 2.06 -3.24
CA THR A 50 -35.92 0.92 -4.07
C THR A 50 -35.64 -0.32 -3.21
N VAL A 51 -36.36 -1.41 -3.50
CA VAL A 51 -36.19 -2.76 -2.91
C VAL A 51 -34.75 -3.31 -3.00
N SER A 52 -33.89 -2.69 -3.82
CA SER A 52 -32.49 -3.08 -4.06
C SER A 52 -31.44 -2.47 -3.14
N GLY A 53 -31.80 -1.53 -2.25
CA GLY A 53 -30.83 -0.78 -1.43
C GLY A 53 -29.89 -1.68 -0.59
N GLN A 54 -30.41 -2.79 -0.07
CA GLN A 54 -29.62 -3.76 0.69
C GLN A 54 -28.63 -4.53 -0.19
N THR A 55 -29.08 -5.06 -1.33
CA THR A 55 -28.24 -5.83 -2.26
C THR A 55 -27.13 -4.94 -2.84
N PHE A 56 -27.46 -3.69 -3.12
CA PHE A 56 -26.49 -2.71 -3.60
C PHE A 56 -25.45 -2.37 -2.52
N ALA A 57 -25.86 -2.12 -1.28
CA ALA A 57 -24.93 -1.85 -0.17
C ALA A 57 -23.99 -3.03 0.10
N LEU A 58 -24.51 -4.26 0.06
CA LEU A 58 -23.70 -5.47 0.23
C LEU A 58 -22.71 -5.65 -0.93
N ALA A 59 -23.16 -5.44 -2.17
CA ALA A 59 -22.30 -5.54 -3.36
C ALA A 59 -21.20 -4.47 -3.34
N ALA A 60 -21.52 -3.24 -2.95
CA ALA A 60 -20.55 -2.16 -2.79
C ALA A 60 -19.52 -2.48 -1.69
N ALA A 61 -19.96 -3.03 -0.56
CA ALA A 61 -19.06 -3.45 0.51
C ALA A 61 -18.09 -4.55 0.05
N VAL A 62 -18.59 -5.58 -0.64
CA VAL A 62 -17.75 -6.66 -1.19
C VAL A 62 -16.76 -6.10 -2.22
N ALA A 63 -17.21 -5.22 -3.11
CA ALA A 63 -16.33 -4.57 -4.09
C ALA A 63 -15.21 -3.77 -3.39
N LEU A 64 -15.54 -2.97 -2.37
CA LEU A 64 -14.56 -2.21 -1.59
C LEU A 64 -13.55 -3.11 -0.85
N ILE A 65 -13.99 -4.24 -0.32
CA ILE A 65 -13.12 -5.20 0.35
C ILE A 65 -12.13 -5.82 -0.66
N LEU A 66 -12.62 -6.30 -1.80
CA LEU A 66 -11.76 -6.88 -2.84
C LEU A 66 -10.77 -5.85 -3.42
N LEU A 67 -11.24 -4.62 -3.63
CA LEU A 67 -10.45 -3.51 -4.14
C LEU A 67 -9.37 -3.08 -3.12
N GLY A 68 -9.72 -3.04 -1.84
CA GLY A 68 -8.78 -2.78 -0.73
C GLY A 68 -7.70 -3.86 -0.63
N LEU A 69 -8.08 -5.14 -0.66
CA LEU A 69 -7.13 -6.27 -0.63
C LEU A 69 -6.19 -6.28 -1.83
N TRP A 70 -6.72 -6.06 -3.03
CA TRP A 70 -5.91 -5.91 -4.24
C TRP A 70 -4.90 -4.77 -4.08
N GLY A 71 -5.39 -3.61 -3.66
CA GLY A 71 -4.59 -2.42 -3.43
C GLY A 71 -3.42 -2.66 -2.48
N ILE A 72 -3.68 -3.27 -1.32
CA ILE A 72 -2.67 -3.63 -0.33
C ILE A 72 -1.66 -4.61 -0.91
N ALA A 73 -2.11 -5.68 -1.58
CA ALA A 73 -1.23 -6.69 -2.17
C ALA A 73 -0.30 -6.10 -3.25
N SER A 74 -0.83 -5.22 -4.10
CA SER A 74 -0.05 -4.53 -5.13
C SER A 74 0.99 -3.58 -4.52
N SER A 75 0.62 -2.86 -3.46
CA SER A 75 1.52 -1.93 -2.76
C SER A 75 2.64 -2.67 -2.03
N ASN A 76 2.33 -3.82 -1.42
CA ASN A 76 3.33 -4.67 -0.75
C ASN A 76 4.37 -5.21 -1.73
N ARG A 77 3.95 -5.70 -2.91
CA ARG A 77 4.89 -6.16 -3.96
C ARG A 77 5.80 -5.03 -4.43
N ASN A 78 5.25 -3.83 -4.60
CA ASN A 78 6.01 -2.67 -5.05
C ASN A 78 6.98 -2.14 -3.98
N LEU A 79 6.63 -2.26 -2.70
CA LEU A 79 7.50 -1.91 -1.57
C LEU A 79 8.65 -2.92 -1.45
N LYS A 80 8.37 -4.22 -1.57
CA LYS A 80 9.40 -5.27 -1.52
C LYS A 80 10.47 -5.05 -2.59
N HIS A 81 10.07 -4.79 -3.83
CA HIS A 81 11.00 -4.50 -4.93
C HIS A 81 11.85 -3.25 -4.68
N ALA A 82 11.29 -2.21 -4.05
CA ALA A 82 12.06 -1.02 -3.70
C ALA A 82 13.10 -1.29 -2.60
N VAL A 83 12.75 -2.11 -1.61
CA VAL A 83 13.67 -2.52 -0.55
C VAL A 83 14.81 -3.38 -1.10
N ASP A 84 14.51 -4.33 -1.99
CA ASP A 84 15.53 -5.17 -2.63
C ASP A 84 16.56 -4.33 -3.41
N LEU A 85 16.10 -3.33 -4.18
CA LEU A 85 16.96 -2.37 -4.88
C LEU A 85 17.85 -1.56 -3.93
N ILE A 86 17.31 -1.11 -2.80
CA ILE A 86 18.09 -0.38 -1.79
C ILE A 86 19.15 -1.28 -1.16
N ALA A 87 18.81 -2.55 -0.89
CA ALA A 87 19.73 -3.53 -0.34
C ALA A 87 20.86 -3.88 -1.33
N GLU A 88 20.56 -3.99 -2.62
CA GLU A 88 21.56 -4.20 -3.67
C GLU A 88 22.52 -3.00 -3.79
N VAL A 89 22.01 -1.77 -3.74
CA VAL A 89 22.85 -0.57 -3.75
C VAL A 89 23.74 -0.50 -2.51
N ASP A 90 23.22 -0.80 -1.32
CA ASP A 90 24.03 -0.82 -0.08
C ASP A 90 25.13 -1.89 -0.13
N ARG A 91 24.80 -3.06 -0.68
CA ARG A 91 25.77 -4.14 -0.90
C ARG A 91 26.86 -3.71 -1.89
N ALA A 92 26.49 -3.15 -3.04
CA ALA A 92 27.45 -2.65 -4.01
C ALA A 92 28.36 -1.57 -3.42
N ARG A 93 27.80 -0.68 -2.58
CA ARG A 93 28.56 0.37 -1.89
C ARG A 93 29.56 -0.21 -0.90
N LYS A 94 29.20 -1.27 -0.16
CA LYS A 94 30.12 -2.00 0.72
C LYS A 94 31.23 -2.69 -0.06
N GLU A 95 30.90 -3.35 -1.17
CA GLU A 95 31.88 -4.03 -2.02
C GLU A 95 32.88 -3.04 -2.63
N THR A 96 32.45 -1.84 -3.06
CA THR A 96 33.37 -0.79 -3.55
C THR A 96 34.29 -0.24 -2.46
N ILE A 97 33.78 -0.01 -1.24
CA ILE A 97 34.59 0.47 -0.11
C ILE A 97 35.64 -0.59 0.27
N GLN A 98 35.27 -1.87 0.22
CA GLN A 98 36.19 -2.97 0.49
C GLN A 98 37.30 -3.06 -0.56
N LEU A 99 36.99 -2.84 -1.84
CA LEU A 99 37.97 -2.76 -2.92
C LEU A 99 38.92 -1.55 -2.78
N GLU A 100 38.41 -0.39 -2.34
CA GLU A 100 39.27 0.76 -2.06
C GLU A 100 40.19 0.51 -0.86
N SER A 101 39.66 -0.05 0.24
CA SER A 101 40.46 -0.35 1.43
C SER A 101 41.58 -1.38 1.17
N THR A 102 41.33 -2.37 0.30
CA THR A 102 42.35 -3.33 -0.11
C THR A 102 43.38 -2.71 -1.05
N ARG A 103 42.97 -1.77 -1.93
CA ARG A 103 43.91 -0.98 -2.75
C ARG A 103 44.85 -0.12 -1.89
N TYR A 104 44.36 0.51 -0.82
CA TYR A 104 45.22 1.29 0.08
C TYR A 104 46.19 0.41 0.87
N MET A 105 45.75 -0.74 1.40
CA MET A 105 46.64 -1.68 2.10
C MET A 105 47.69 -2.33 1.19
N GLN A 106 47.40 -2.46 -0.10
CA GLN A 106 48.37 -2.98 -1.07
C GLN A 106 49.40 -1.91 -1.52
N HIS A 107 49.11 -0.62 -1.33
CA HIS A 107 50.02 0.47 -1.67
C HIS A 107 50.97 0.87 -0.53
N GLU A 108 50.74 0.35 0.68
CA GLU A 108 51.52 0.62 1.90
C GLU A 108 52.63 -0.44 2.16
N LYS A 109 52.81 -1.40 1.25
CA LYS A 109 53.98 -2.31 1.21
C LYS A 109 54.92 -1.93 0.08
#